data_AF-X1KBR5-F1
#
_entry.id   AF-X1KBR5-F1
#
_cell.length_a   1.000
_cell.length_b   1.000
_cell.length_c   1.000
_cell.angle_alpha   90.00
_cell.angle_beta   90.00
_cell.angle_gamma   90.00
#
_symmetry.space_group_name_H-M   'P 1'
#
loop_
_entity.id
_entity.type
_entity.pdbx_description
1 polymer ?
#
loop_
_entity_poly.entity_id
_entity_poly.type
_entity_poly.pdbx_seq_one_letter_code
_entity_poly.pdbx_strand_id
1 'polypeptide(L)'
;MVKKLSPNRIIKGDCLRTMAKWPDNSVDMILTDPPWFVSKQIKIHRSLNPQKYKYVGKDISLDFGRWDHFDSEEAYWNYITARFSEMVRVLKPKGHLITFFDQNRIGHLIDYLQKHNMLLRQHLYWLKSNPCTPGKKS
;
A
#
# COMPACT_ATOMS: atom_id res chain seq x y z
N MET A 1 -25.61 -7.24 22.48
CA MET A 1 -24.65 -8.35 22.34
C MET A 1 -23.92 -8.20 21.01
N VAL A 2 -22.60 -8.01 21.02
CA VAL A 2 -21.80 -7.96 19.78
C VAL A 2 -21.68 -9.39 19.24
N LYS A 3 -22.16 -9.64 18.03
CA LYS A 3 -22.11 -10.94 17.36
C LYS A 3 -20.64 -11.31 17.17
N LYS A 4 -20.14 -12.31 17.90
CA LYS A 4 -18.75 -12.77 17.80
C LYS A 4 -18.53 -13.32 16.38
N LEU A 5 -17.67 -12.68 15.60
CA LEU A 5 -17.34 -13.16 14.25
C LEU A 5 -16.62 -14.51 14.37
N SER A 6 -16.93 -15.46 13.48
CA SER A 6 -16.14 -16.69 13.38
C SER A 6 -14.71 -16.33 12.97
N PRO A 7 -13.69 -16.99 13.54
CA PRO A 7 -12.31 -16.74 13.17
C PRO A 7 -12.04 -17.10 11.70
N ASN A 8 -11.00 -16.52 11.13
CA ASN A 8 -10.43 -16.88 9.82
C ASN A 8 -11.41 -16.77 8.64
N ARG A 9 -11.97 -15.58 8.41
CA ARG A 9 -12.88 -15.32 7.28
C ARG A 9 -12.16 -14.63 6.13
N ILE A 10 -12.43 -15.11 4.92
CA ILE A 10 -12.07 -14.43 3.68
C ILE A 10 -13.32 -13.77 3.12
N ILE A 11 -13.24 -12.46 2.88
CA ILE A 11 -14.35 -11.69 2.32
C ILE A 11 -13.91 -11.16 0.95
N LYS A 12 -14.59 -11.60 -0.10
CA LYS A 12 -14.37 -11.11 -1.47
C LYS A 12 -15.20 -9.85 -1.69
N GLY A 13 -14.54 -8.73 -1.96
CA GLY A 13 -15.21 -7.47 -2.29
C GLY A 13 -14.27 -6.27 -2.25
N ASP A 14 -14.80 -5.10 -2.58
CA ASP A 14 -14.11 -3.85 -2.32
C ASP A 14 -14.00 -3.63 -0.80
N CYS A 15 -12.79 -3.33 -0.33
CA CYS A 15 -12.51 -3.24 1.09
C CYS A 15 -13.25 -2.07 1.75
N LEU A 16 -13.40 -0.93 1.07
CA LEU A 16 -14.12 0.23 1.58
C LEU A 16 -15.59 -0.12 1.83
N ARG A 17 -16.26 -0.70 0.81
CA ARG A 17 -17.66 -1.12 0.90
C ARG A 17 -17.89 -2.25 1.90
N THR A 18 -16.87 -3.09 2.12
CA THR A 18 -16.95 -4.20 3.07
C THR A 18 -16.81 -3.69 4.51
N MET A 19 -15.80 -2.86 4.78
CA MET A 19 -15.56 -2.26 6.10
C MET A 19 -16.69 -1.34 6.53
N ALA A 20 -17.33 -0.62 5.59
CA ALA A 20 -18.50 0.23 5.85
C ALA A 20 -19.68 -0.50 6.52
N LYS A 21 -19.73 -1.85 6.43
CA LYS A 21 -20.77 -2.67 7.06
C LYS A 21 -20.39 -3.14 8.46
N TRP A 22 -19.16 -2.90 8.89
CA TRP A 22 -18.65 -3.33 10.19
C TRP A 22 -18.94 -2.27 11.24
N PRO A 23 -19.22 -2.67 12.49
CA PRO A 23 -19.40 -1.72 13.58
C PRO A 23 -18.15 -0.89 13.81
N ASP A 24 -18.32 0.33 14.30
CA ASP A 24 -17.23 1.16 14.81
C ASP A 24 -16.50 0.41 15.93
N ASN A 25 -15.20 0.68 16.09
CA ASN A 25 -14.42 0.12 17.20
C ASN A 25 -14.55 -1.42 17.33
N SER A 26 -14.54 -2.14 16.21
CA SER A 26 -14.72 -3.59 16.16
C SER A 26 -13.45 -4.37 15.87
N VAL A 27 -12.38 -3.70 15.40
CA VAL A 27 -11.11 -4.31 14.98
C VAL A 27 -9.99 -3.94 15.94
N ASP A 28 -9.24 -4.94 16.43
CA ASP A 28 -8.11 -4.74 17.34
C ASP A 28 -6.82 -4.32 16.59
N MET A 29 -6.60 -4.88 15.41
CA MET A 29 -5.41 -4.62 14.60
C MET A 29 -5.74 -4.69 13.11
N ILE A 30 -5.18 -3.76 12.34
CA ILE A 30 -5.23 -3.72 10.88
C ILE A 30 -3.80 -3.83 10.34
N LEU A 31 -3.59 -4.77 9.43
CA LEU A 31 -2.38 -4.86 8.61
C LEU A 31 -2.81 -4.70 7.14
N THR A 32 -2.22 -3.74 6.43
CA THR A 32 -2.59 -3.46 5.04
C THR A 32 -1.39 -3.15 4.15
N ASP A 33 -1.54 -3.44 2.87
CA ASP A 33 -0.59 -3.10 1.80
C ASP A 33 -1.43 -2.53 0.64
N PRO A 34 -1.80 -1.23 0.69
CA PRO A 34 -2.61 -0.60 -0.34
C PRO A 34 -1.81 -0.46 -1.64
N PRO A 35 -2.44 -0.11 -2.77
CA PRO A 35 -1.72 0.29 -3.98
C PRO A 35 -0.79 1.47 -3.69
N TRP A 36 0.40 1.52 -4.30
CA TRP A 36 1.42 2.56 -4.06
C TRP A 36 1.48 3.59 -5.19
N PHE A 37 0.70 3.40 -6.26
CA PHE A 37 0.73 4.21 -7.48
C PHE A 37 2.12 4.22 -8.13
N VAL A 38 2.74 3.05 -8.22
CA VAL A 38 4.09 2.86 -8.78
C VAL A 38 4.08 2.22 -10.16
N SER A 39 2.95 1.62 -10.55
CA SER A 39 2.78 0.97 -11.84
C SER A 39 2.90 1.96 -12.98
N LYS A 40 3.79 1.65 -13.92
CA LYS A 40 4.04 2.45 -15.12
C LYS A 40 4.07 1.52 -16.31
N GLN A 41 3.51 1.96 -17.44
CA GLN A 41 3.61 1.28 -18.73
C GLN A 41 5.02 1.48 -19.33
N ILE A 42 6.06 1.17 -18.56
CA ILE A 42 7.46 1.30 -18.92
C ILE A 42 8.08 -0.09 -18.83
N LYS A 43 8.72 -0.52 -19.91
CA LYS A 43 9.64 -1.65 -19.90
C LYS A 43 11.06 -1.12 -19.77
N ILE A 44 11.76 -1.54 -18.72
CA ILE A 44 13.19 -1.25 -18.57
C ILE A 44 13.94 -2.34 -19.33
N HIS A 45 14.49 -1.98 -20.48
CA HIS A 45 15.37 -2.86 -21.23
C HIS A 45 16.68 -3.05 -20.46
N ARG A 46 16.99 -4.30 -20.10
CA ARG A 46 18.21 -4.67 -19.38
C ARG A 46 19.33 -5.16 -20.30
N SER A 47 19.10 -5.19 -21.60
CA SER A 47 20.14 -5.49 -22.58
C SER A 47 21.16 -4.37 -22.65
N LEU A 48 22.30 -4.56 -21.98
CA LEU A 48 23.51 -3.79 -22.25
C LEU A 48 24.06 -4.19 -23.63
N ASN A 49 24.85 -3.29 -24.23
CA ASN A 49 25.46 -3.46 -25.56
C ASN A 49 25.95 -4.91 -25.76
N PRO A 50 25.31 -5.72 -26.65
CA PRO A 50 25.52 -7.17 -26.73
C PRO A 50 26.98 -7.56 -27.03
N GLN A 51 27.74 -6.65 -27.65
CA GLN A 51 29.15 -6.82 -27.97
C GLN A 51 30.08 -6.72 -26.74
N LYS A 52 29.65 -6.08 -25.65
CA LYS A 52 30.50 -5.78 -24.47
C LYS A 52 30.10 -6.55 -23.21
N TYR A 53 28.85 -6.97 -23.07
CA TYR A 53 28.35 -7.64 -21.86
C TYR A 53 27.51 -8.88 -22.20
N LYS A 54 27.87 -10.04 -21.63
CA LYS A 54 27.16 -11.35 -21.80
C LYS A 54 25.85 -11.47 -21.00
N TYR A 55 25.42 -10.41 -20.30
CA TYR A 55 24.24 -10.49 -19.43
C TYR A 55 22.94 -10.26 -20.22
N VAL A 56 22.16 -11.32 -20.41
CA VAL A 56 20.80 -11.27 -20.96
C VAL A 56 19.81 -11.25 -19.79
N GLY A 57 19.74 -10.11 -19.09
CA GLY A 57 18.70 -9.91 -18.09
C GLY A 57 17.34 -9.78 -18.75
N LYS A 58 16.31 -10.45 -18.22
CA LYS A 58 14.92 -10.20 -18.66
C LYS A 58 14.58 -8.73 -18.40
N ASP A 59 13.90 -8.11 -19.37
CA ASP A 59 13.34 -6.78 -19.21
C ASP A 59 12.46 -6.71 -17.97
N ILE A 60 12.54 -5.60 -17.25
CA ILE A 60 11.65 -5.36 -16.11
C ILE A 60 10.41 -4.65 -16.63
N SER A 61 9.24 -5.27 -16.47
CA SER A 61 7.98 -4.55 -16.54
C SER A 61 7.75 -3.83 -15.22
N LEU A 62 7.51 -2.51 -15.26
CA LEU A 62 7.09 -1.73 -14.10
C LEU A 62 5.56 -1.69 -13.95
N ASP A 63 4.82 -2.57 -14.62
CA ASP A 63 3.36 -2.69 -14.48
C ASP A 63 3.01 -3.86 -13.55
N PHE A 64 2.54 -3.56 -12.34
CA PHE A 64 2.15 -4.56 -11.33
C PHE A 64 0.68 -4.96 -11.43
N GLY A 65 -0.09 -4.27 -12.27
CA GLY A 65 -1.47 -4.57 -12.59
C GLY A 65 -2.40 -3.37 -12.46
N ARG A 66 -3.58 -3.48 -13.09
CA ARG A 66 -4.61 -2.42 -13.19
C ARG A 66 -5.04 -1.79 -11.87
N TRP A 67 -4.86 -2.49 -10.74
CA TRP A 67 -5.26 -2.02 -9.41
C TRP A 67 -4.35 -0.92 -8.86
N ASP A 68 -3.22 -0.67 -9.50
CA ASP A 68 -2.23 0.34 -9.13
C ASP A 68 -2.13 1.47 -10.17
N HIS A 69 -3.06 1.51 -11.13
CA HIS A 69 -3.19 2.61 -12.10
C HIS A 69 -4.23 3.61 -11.58
N PHE A 70 -3.84 4.89 -11.56
CA PHE A 70 -4.68 6.01 -11.16
C PHE A 70 -4.57 7.13 -12.19
N ASP A 71 -5.68 7.84 -12.42
CA ASP A 71 -5.75 8.91 -13.42
C ASP A 71 -4.95 10.15 -13.00
N SER A 72 -4.80 10.38 -11.69
CA SER A 72 -4.05 11.52 -11.13
C SER A 72 -3.61 11.25 -9.69
N GLU A 73 -2.67 12.06 -9.20
CA GLU A 73 -2.28 12.06 -7.77
C GLU A 73 -3.48 12.36 -6.86
N GLU A 74 -4.38 13.25 -7.28
CA GLU A 74 -5.60 13.57 -6.54
C GLU A 74 -6.53 12.35 -6.44
N ALA A 75 -6.75 11.63 -7.56
CA ALA A 75 -7.56 10.42 -7.57
C ALA A 75 -6.96 9.33 -6.66
N TYR A 76 -5.64 9.19 -6.66
CA TYR A 76 -4.93 8.28 -5.75
C TYR A 76 -5.13 8.68 -4.28
N TRP A 77 -4.93 9.94 -3.92
CA TRP A 77 -5.10 10.38 -2.54
C TRP A 77 -6.55 10.28 -2.06
N ASN A 78 -7.53 10.59 -2.90
CA ASN A 78 -8.94 10.36 -2.60
C ASN A 78 -9.24 8.87 -2.37
N TYR A 79 -8.64 7.99 -3.20
CA TYR A 79 -8.75 6.54 -3.03
C TYR A 79 -8.15 6.04 -1.72
N ILE A 80 -6.96 6.52 -1.34
CA ILE A 80 -6.24 6.12 -0.13
C ILE A 80 -6.95 6.66 1.11
N THR A 81 -7.19 7.96 1.18
CA THR A 81 -7.78 8.62 2.36
C THR A 81 -9.16 8.07 2.71
N ALA A 82 -10.02 7.80 1.73
CA ALA A 82 -11.32 7.18 1.96
C ALA A 82 -11.21 5.83 2.69
N ARG A 83 -10.22 5.01 2.31
CA ARG A 83 -9.99 3.68 2.91
C ARG A 83 -9.39 3.79 4.30
N PHE A 84 -8.40 4.66 4.49
CA PHE A 84 -7.79 4.85 5.81
C PHE A 84 -8.76 5.49 6.80
N SER A 85 -9.67 6.38 6.36
CA SER A 85 -10.75 6.91 7.19
C SER A 85 -11.64 5.79 7.73
N GLU A 86 -12.09 4.89 6.86
CA GLU A 86 -12.89 3.73 7.27
C GLU A 86 -12.12 2.75 8.15
N MET A 87 -10.82 2.54 7.90
CA MET A 87 -9.96 1.74 8.77
C MET A 87 -9.87 2.35 10.19
N VAL A 88 -9.72 3.67 10.30
CA VAL A 88 -9.68 4.37 11.58
C VAL A 88 -11.03 4.24 12.32
N ARG A 89 -12.17 4.35 11.62
CA ARG A 89 -13.51 4.18 12.21
C ARG A 89 -13.72 2.79 12.82
N VAL A 90 -13.33 1.73 12.10
CA VAL A 90 -13.54 0.35 12.60
C VAL A 90 -12.50 -0.06 13.64
N LEU A 91 -11.35 0.63 13.72
CA LEU A 91 -10.31 0.34 14.70
C LEU A 91 -10.78 0.73 16.10
N LYS A 92 -10.55 -0.14 17.09
CA LYS A 92 -10.83 0.14 18.50
C LYS A 92 -9.96 1.28 19.04
N PRO A 93 -10.40 1.97 20.11
CA PRO A 93 -9.51 2.82 20.87
C PRO A 93 -8.33 1.97 21.37
N LYS A 94 -7.10 2.43 21.15
CA LYS A 94 -5.84 1.69 21.40
C LYS A 94 -5.55 0.52 20.44
N GLY A 95 -6.30 0.37 19.35
CA GLY A 95 -5.95 -0.57 18.29
C GLY A 95 -4.72 -0.14 17.49
N HIS A 96 -4.16 -1.07 16.71
CA HIS A 96 -2.96 -0.83 15.92
C HIS A 96 -3.24 -0.89 14.42
N LEU A 97 -2.77 0.11 13.68
CA LEU A 97 -2.73 0.11 12.23
C LEU A 97 -1.27 0.00 11.76
N ILE A 98 -0.98 -1.04 10.98
CA ILE A 98 0.31 -1.25 10.33
C ILE A 98 0.07 -1.24 8.82
N THR A 99 0.79 -0.38 8.09
CA THR A 99 0.70 -0.30 6.64
C THR A 99 2.08 -0.40 6.00
N PHE A 100 2.18 -1.17 4.92
CA PHE A 100 3.26 -1.01 3.95
C PHE A 100 2.92 0.18 3.05
N PHE A 101 3.92 0.96 2.64
CA PHE A 101 3.70 2.14 1.81
C PHE A 101 4.98 2.62 1.15
N ASP A 102 4.85 3.48 0.15
CA ASP A 102 5.98 4.17 -0.47
C ASP A 102 6.67 5.12 0.52
N GLN A 103 7.98 4.96 0.68
CA GLN A 103 8.85 5.81 1.49
C GLN A 103 8.75 7.29 1.16
N ASN A 104 8.49 7.66 -0.11
CA ASN A 104 8.41 9.05 -0.52
C ASN A 104 7.06 9.70 -0.20
N ARG A 105 6.02 8.88 0.00
CA ARG A 105 4.63 9.35 0.20
C ARG A 105 4.13 9.14 1.63
N ILE A 106 4.84 8.35 2.44
CA ILE A 106 4.41 8.00 3.80
C ILE A 106 4.17 9.23 4.69
N GLY A 107 4.92 10.32 4.49
CA GLY A 107 4.72 11.58 5.23
C GLY A 107 3.31 12.13 5.11
N HIS A 108 2.75 12.20 3.89
CA HIS A 108 1.39 12.68 3.66
C HIS A 108 0.33 11.78 4.32
N LEU A 109 0.56 10.47 4.32
CA LEU A 109 -0.34 9.53 4.99
C LEU A 109 -0.27 9.70 6.52
N ILE A 110 0.92 9.92 7.07
CA ILE A 110 1.10 10.21 8.51
C ILE A 110 0.35 11.48 8.89
N ASP A 111 0.52 12.57 8.15
CA ASP A 111 -0.17 13.84 8.41
C ASP A 111 -1.69 13.66 8.38
N TYR A 112 -2.20 12.90 7.40
CA TYR A 112 -3.61 12.56 7.30
C TYR A 112 -4.10 11.77 8.52
N LEU A 113 -3.37 10.72 8.92
CA LEU A 113 -3.74 9.88 10.06
C LEU A 113 -3.70 10.63 11.39
N GLN A 114 -2.72 11.52 11.59
CA GLN A 114 -2.64 12.35 12.78
C GLN A 114 -3.84 13.28 12.93
N LYS A 115 -4.35 13.84 11.82
CA LYS A 115 -5.60 14.63 11.81
C LYS A 115 -6.84 13.80 12.17
N HIS A 116 -6.75 12.46 12.07
CA HIS A 116 -7.83 11.52 12.39
C HIS A 116 -7.56 10.76 13.70
N ASN A 117 -6.93 11.42 14.68
CA ASN A 117 -6.70 10.89 16.04
C ASN A 117 -5.80 9.65 16.12
N MET A 118 -4.96 9.39 15.11
CA MET A 118 -3.94 8.36 15.17
C MET A 118 -2.59 8.95 15.59
N LEU A 119 -1.82 8.19 16.38
CA LEU A 119 -0.46 8.57 16.76
C LEU A 119 0.54 7.68 16.02
N LEU A 120 1.48 8.31 15.31
CA LEU A 120 2.61 7.59 14.76
C LEU A 120 3.47 7.02 15.90
N ARG A 121 3.77 5.73 15.82
CA ARG A 121 4.61 5.05 16.82
C ARG A 121 6.02 4.83 16.32
N GLN A 122 6.19 4.12 15.21
CA GLN A 122 7.50 3.76 14.69
C GLN A 122 7.44 3.41 13.21
N HIS A 123 8.52 3.71 12.49
CA HIS A 123 8.76 3.19 11.14
C HIS A 123 9.43 1.82 11.22
N LEU A 124 8.85 0.84 10.54
CA LEU A 124 9.44 -0.48 10.36
C LEU A 124 10.09 -0.55 8.97
N TYR A 125 11.35 -0.97 8.92
CA TYR A 125 12.09 -1.13 7.67
C TYR A 125 12.25 -2.59 7.33
N TRP A 126 11.81 -2.98 6.14
CA TRP A 126 12.07 -4.31 5.61
C TRP A 126 13.34 -4.31 4.77
N LEU A 127 14.46 -4.71 5.38
CA LEU A 127 15.76 -4.80 4.72
C LEU A 127 15.85 -6.09 3.89
N LYS A 128 15.64 -5.98 2.57
CA LYS A 128 15.79 -7.10 1.64
C LYS A 128 17.27 -7.34 1.35
N SER A 129 17.71 -8.60 1.37
CA SER A 129 19.11 -8.98 1.12
C SER A 129 19.54 -8.84 -0.35
N ASN A 130 18.59 -8.73 -1.28
CA ASN A 130 18.82 -8.68 -2.73
C ASN A 130 18.02 -7.55 -3.43
N PRO A 131 18.25 -6.27 -3.08
CA PRO A 131 17.52 -5.16 -3.69
C PRO A 131 17.82 -5.02 -5.19
N CYS A 132 16.85 -4.55 -5.97
CA CYS A 132 17.09 -4.15 -7.35
C CYS A 132 18.08 -2.97 -7.37
N THR A 133 19.10 -3.04 -8.22
CA THR A 133 20.12 -1.99 -8.35
C THR A 133 19.45 -0.66 -8.78
N PRO A 134 19.79 0.48 -8.16
CA PRO A 134 19.26 1.77 -8.58
C PRO A 134 19.65 2.09 -10.02
N GLY A 135 18.67 2.33 -10.89
CA GLY A 135 18.91 2.82 -12.25
C GLY A 135 18.95 4.34 -12.30
N LYS A 136 19.92 4.93 -13.00
CA LYS A 136 19.92 6.36 -13.32
C LYS A 136 19.01 6.57 -14.53
N LYS A 137 18.07 7.53 -14.46
CA LYS A 137 17.33 7.97 -15.65
C LYS A 137 18.29 8.72 -16.57
N SER A 138 18.40 8.27 -17.82
CA SER A 138 19.05 9.00 -18.93
C SER A 138 18.11 10.04 -19.50
#